data_AF-A0A3G5UFM9-F1
#
_entry.id   AF-A0A3G5UFM9-F1
#
_cell.length_a   1.000
_cell.length_b   1.000
_cell.length_c   1.000
_cell.angle_alpha   90.00
_cell.angle_beta   90.00
_cell.angle_gamma   90.00
#
_symmetry.space_group_name_H-M   'P 1'
#
loop_
_entity.id
_entity.type
_entity.pdbx_description
1 polymer ?
#
loop_
_entity_poly.entity_id
_entity_poly.type
_entity_poly.pdbx_seq_one_letter_code
_entity_poly.pdbx_strand_id
1 'polypeptide(L)' 'MFICPNCKGKDIGKIGVNQFYCWNCYIELSVSKGKIHTHQVEEDGSLSSLDDLFDENERTIG' A
#
# COMPACT_ATOMS: atom_id res chain seq x y z
N MET A 1 11.44 7.09 -7.26
CA MET A 1 10.81 7.59 -6.01
C MET A 1 9.48 6.88 -5.90
N PHE A 2 9.28 6.01 -4.90
CA PHE A 2 7.96 5.39 -4.68
C PHE A 2 7.04 6.48 -4.11
N ILE A 3 5.85 6.65 -4.69
CA ILE A 3 4.86 7.64 -4.26
C ILE A 3 3.62 6.85 -3.82
N CYS A 4 3.04 7.22 -2.69
CA CYS A 4 1.86 6.53 -2.19
C CYS A 4 0.68 6.80 -3.14
N PRO A 5 0.01 5.77 -3.66
CA PRO A 5 -1.14 5.99 -4.56
C PRO A 5 -2.32 6.67 -3.83
N ASN A 6 -2.44 6.49 -2.51
CA ASN A 6 -3.52 7.06 -1.72
C ASN A 6 -3.31 8.56 -1.41
N CYS A 7 -2.21 8.91 -0.74
CA CYS A 7 -1.98 10.30 -0.29
C CYS A 7 -0.98 11.08 -1.16
N LYS A 8 -0.39 10.45 -2.18
CA LYS A 8 0.69 11.00 -3.01
C LYS A 8 1.92 11.45 -2.21
N GLY A 9 2.05 10.96 -0.98
CA GLY A 9 3.18 11.18 -0.10
C GLY A 9 4.42 10.43 -0.58
N LYS A 10 5.59 10.98 -0.24
CA LYS A 10 6.92 10.41 -0.55
C LYS A 10 7.54 9.68 0.63
N ASP A 11 7.00 9.84 1.84
CA ASP A 11 7.43 9.13 3.05
C ASP A 11 6.86 7.71 3.06
N ILE A 12 7.42 6.88 2.19
CA ILE A 12 7.20 5.43 2.17
C ILE A 12 8.45 4.76 2.71
N GLY A 13 8.31 4.04 3.82
CA GLY A 13 9.33 3.17 4.38
C GLY A 13 9.20 1.75 3.85
N LYS A 14 10.31 1.03 3.70
CA LYS A 14 10.29 -0.41 3.43
C LYS A 14 10.29 -1.16 4.77
N ILE A 15 9.25 -1.95 5.02
CA ILE A 15 9.10 -2.72 6.26
C ILE A 15 9.39 -4.22 6.07
N GLY A 16 9.50 -4.69 4.82
CA GLY A 16 9.82 -6.09 4.52
C GLY A 16 10.20 -6.35 3.07
N VAL A 17 10.29 -7.62 2.70
CA VAL A 17 10.57 -8.03 1.31
C VAL A 17 9.33 -7.77 0.48
N ASN A 18 9.43 -6.82 -0.46
CA ASN A 18 8.31 -6.33 -1.27
C ASN A 18 7.17 -5.71 -0.44
N GLN A 19 7.46 -5.26 0.78
CA GLN A 19 6.49 -4.67 1.69
C GLN A 19 6.92 -3.25 2.04
N PHE A 20 6.01 -2.31 1.87
CA PHE A 20 6.22 -0.89 2.06
C PHE A 20 5.12 -0.29 2.92
N TYR A 21 5.40 0.80 3.62
CA TYR A 21 4.49 1.42 4.56
C TYR A 21 4.56 2.93 4.41
N CYS A 22 3.40 3.57 4.24
CA CYS A 22 3.32 5.02 4.10
C CYS A 22 2.99 5.66 5.45
N TRP A 23 3.91 6.50 5.93
CA TRP A 23 3.76 7.22 7.20
C TRP A 23 2.73 8.35 7.17
N ASN A 24 2.35 8.82 5.99
CA ASN A 24 1.39 9.93 5.86
C ASN A 24 -0.07 9.48 5.95
N CYS A 25 -0.37 8.24 5.52
CA CYS A 25 -1.74 7.73 5.44
C CYS A 25 -1.93 6.37 6.12
N TYR A 26 -0.90 5.88 6.81
CA TYR A 26 -0.94 4.62 7.57
C TYR A 26 -1.30 3.42 6.68
N ILE A 27 -0.86 3.41 5.42
CA ILE A 27 -1.15 2.31 4.48
C ILE A 27 0.09 1.45 4.28
N GLU A 28 -0.09 0.15 4.44
CA GLU A 28 0.81 -0.89 4.00
C GLU A 28 0.57 -1.24 2.52
N LEU A 29 1.65 -1.40 1.77
CA LEU A 29 1.73 -1.69 0.35
C LEU A 29 2.54 -2.97 0.17
N SER A 30 1.90 -4.05 -0.28
CA SER A 30 2.53 -5.36 -0.49
C SER A 30 2.59 -5.71 -1.96
N VAL A 31 3.78 -5.91 -2.50
CA VAL A 31 3.95 -6.34 -3.90
C VAL A 31 4.11 -7.86 -3.94
N SER A 32 3.13 -8.55 -4.49
CA SER A 32 3.13 -10.01 -4.61
C SER A 32 2.69 -10.43 -6.00
N LYS A 33 3.48 -11.30 -6.66
CA LYS A 33 3.19 -11.82 -8.00
C LYS A 33 2.87 -10.76 -9.06
N GLY A 34 3.49 -9.57 -8.96
CA GLY A 34 3.21 -8.45 -9.86
C GLY A 34 1.91 -7.70 -9.58
N LYS A 35 1.22 -8.01 -8.47
CA LYS A 35 0.08 -7.23 -7.96
C LYS A 35 0.49 -6.44 -6.73
N ILE A 36 -0.03 -5.22 -6.61
CA ILE A 36 0.13 -4.36 -5.45
C ILE A 36 -1.11 -4.53 -4.57
N HIS A 37 -0.93 -4.96 -3.34
CA HIS A 37 -1.97 -4.99 -2.32
C HIS A 37 -1.84 -3.81 -1.38
N THR A 38 -2.97 -3.23 -0.98
CA THR A 38 -3.01 -2.09 -0.07
C THR A 38 -3.85 -2.40 1.16
N HIS A 39 -3.27 -2.21 2.36
CA HIS A 39 -3.95 -2.39 3.63
C HIS A 39 -3.81 -1.10 4.46
N GLN A 40 -4.92 -0.53 4.91
CA GLN A 40 -4.91 0.57 5.86
C GLN A 40 -4.75 0.03 7.27
N VAL A 41 -3.85 0.65 8.04
CA VAL A 41 -3.72 0.45 9.48
C VAL A 41 -4.68 1.43 10.15
N GLU A 42 -5.70 0.90 10.81
CA GLU A 42 -6.65 1.67 11.61
C GLU A 42 -6.00 2.13 12.93
N GLU A 43 -6.66 3.05 13.65
CA GLU A 43 -6.14 3.60 14.91
C GLU A 43 -5.97 2.52 16.00
N ASP A 44 -6.79 1.47 15.96
CA ASP A 44 -6.66 0.32 16.87
C ASP A 44 -5.54 -0.65 16.47
N GLY A 45 -4.89 -0.43 15.32
CA GLY A 45 -3.86 -1.29 14.76
C GLY A 45 -4.40 -2.45 13.91
N SER A 46 -5.71 -2.52 13.69
CA SER A 46 -6.29 -3.49 12.76
C SER A 46 -5.95 -3.14 11.30
N LEU A 47 -5.90 -4.17 10.45
CA LEU A 47 -5.60 -4.03 9.03
C LEU A 47 -6.90 -4.12 8.22
N SER A 48 -7.30 -3.00 7.64
CA SER A 48 -8.43 -2.91 6.72
C SER A 48 -7.93 -3.01 5.28
N SER A 49 -8.42 -4.00 4.54
CA SER A 49 -8.04 -4.16 3.13
C SER A 49 -8.60 -3.00 2.31
N LEU A 50 -7.74 -2.20 1.71
CA LEU A 50 -8.12 -1.20 0.69
C LEU A 50 -8.04 -1.79 -0.73
N ASP A 51 -7.90 -3.11 -0.81
CA ASP A 51 -7.98 -3.89 -2.04
C ASP A 51 -9.38 -3.83 -2.71
N ASP A 52 -10.36 -3.13 -2.14
CA ASP A 52 -11.63 -2.86 -2.83
C ASP A 52 -11.66 -1.46 -3.50
N LEU A 53 -10.73 -0.56 -3.17
CA LEU A 53 -10.77 0.84 -3.63
C LEU A 53 -10.07 1.10 -4.97
N PHE A 54 -9.37 0.10 -5.50
CA PHE A 54 -8.62 0.20 -6.75
C PHE A 54 -8.97 -1.00 -7.62
N ASP A 55 -8.97 -0.83 -8.93
CA ASP A 55 -9.27 -1.94 -9.84
C ASP A 55 -8.06 -2.90 -9.91
N GLU A 56 -8.30 -4.20 -10.12
CA GLU A 56 -7.21 -5.18 -10.28
C GLU A 56 -6.25 -4.79 -11.43
N ASN A 57 -6.77 -4.09 -12.44
CA ASN A 57 -5.97 -3.59 -13.55
C ASN A 57 -5.02 -2.45 -13.12
N GLU A 58 -5.42 -1.60 -12.18
CA GLU A 58 -4.55 -0.53 -11.65
C GLU A 58 -3.46 -1.06 -10.71
N ARG A 59 -3.69 -2.24 -10.12
CA ARG A 59 -2.75 -2.90 -9.20
C ARG A 59 -1.76 -3.84 -9.89
N THR A 60 -1.99 -4.16 -11.15
CA THR A 60 -1.11 -5.06 -11.89
C THR A 60 0.07 -4.27 -12.44
N ILE A 61 1.29 -4.61 -12.01
CA ILE A 61 2.54 -4.11 -12.57
C ILE A 61 2.77 -4.88 -13.88
N GLY A 62 2.19 -4.36 -14.97
CA GLY A 62 2.36 -4.84 -16.34
C GLY A 62 3.26 -3.93 -17.17
#